data_AF-A0A7W0RZU5-F1
#
_entry.id   AF-A0A7W0RZU5-F1
#
_cell.length_a   1.000
_cell.length_b   1.000
_cell.length_c   1.000
_cell.angle_alpha   90.00
_cell.angle_beta   90.00
_cell.angle_gamma   90.00
#
_symmetry.space_group_name_H-M   'P 1'
#
loop_
_entity.id
_entity.type
_entity.pdbx_description
1 polymer ?
#
loop_
_entity_poly.entity_id
_entity_poly.type
_entity_poly.pdbx_seq_one_letter_code
_entity_poly.pdbx_strand_id
1 'polypeptide(L)'
;MRAVPAWAWLLGLVALSTLVRYGLGRRAVAPWIFVDELIYSELAKSFAEGGSFAIRDEPVGWGYGVLYPLLISPAYRLFDAVPDAYAAAKAINALVISLAALSAYGLARRVLGHGPSLVAAVLAVALPS
;
A
#
# COMPACT_ATOMS: atom_id res chain seq x y z
N MET A 1 -20.47 9.54 -29.07
CA MET A 1 -20.20 9.13 -27.67
C MET A 1 -18.70 9.33 -27.43
N ARG A 2 -18.29 10.18 -26.48
CA ARG A 2 -16.86 10.39 -26.18
C ARG A 2 -16.33 9.15 -25.43
N ALA A 3 -15.28 8.53 -25.96
CA ALA A 3 -14.64 7.41 -25.28
C ALA A 3 -14.02 7.88 -23.95
N VAL A 4 -14.24 7.12 -22.88
CA VAL A 4 -13.63 7.40 -21.56
C VAL A 4 -12.11 7.27 -21.70
N PRO A 5 -11.32 8.24 -21.23
CA PRO A 5 -9.86 8.22 -21.38
C PRO A 5 -9.22 7.13 -20.50
N ALA A 6 -8.08 6.59 -20.94
CA ALA A 6 -7.40 5.49 -20.24
C ALA A 6 -7.03 5.80 -18.78
N TRP A 7 -6.69 7.05 -18.46
CA TRP A 7 -6.39 7.44 -17.08
C TRP A 7 -7.59 7.28 -16.15
N ALA A 8 -8.81 7.52 -16.63
CA ALA A 8 -10.03 7.38 -15.84
C ALA A 8 -10.31 5.89 -15.54
N TRP A 9 -10.06 5.01 -16.52
CA TRP A 9 -10.10 3.56 -16.31
C TRP A 9 -9.08 3.09 -15.28
N LEU A 10 -7.85 3.60 -15.35
CA LEU A 10 -6.80 3.24 -14.40
C LEU A 10 -7.11 3.72 -12.98
N LEU A 11 -7.59 4.96 -12.81
CA LEU A 11 -8.01 5.46 -11.50
C LEU A 11 -9.17 4.61 -10.93
N GLY A 12 -10.17 4.30 -11.76
CA GLY A 12 -11.26 3.41 -11.36
C GLY A 12 -10.76 2.03 -10.93
N LEU A 13 -9.81 1.46 -11.67
CA LEU A 13 -9.22 0.16 -11.36
C LEU A 13 -8.43 0.19 -10.04
N VAL A 14 -7.57 1.19 -9.84
CA VAL A 14 -6.79 1.35 -8.60
C VAL A 14 -7.71 1.55 -7.41
N ALA A 15 -8.73 2.41 -7.53
CA ALA A 15 -9.69 2.65 -6.47
C ALA A 15 -10.49 1.39 -6.12
N LEU A 16 -11.02 0.69 -7.12
CA LEU A 16 -11.77 -0.56 -6.91
C LEU A 16 -10.89 -1.64 -6.27
N SER A 17 -9.67 -1.85 -6.80
CA SER A 17 -8.70 -2.80 -6.23
C SER A 17 -8.37 -2.46 -4.77
N THR A 18 -8.13 -1.18 -4.48
CA THR A 18 -7.83 -0.71 -3.12
C THR A 18 -8.98 -1.00 -2.17
N LEU A 19 -10.21 -0.68 -2.55
CA LEU A 19 -11.39 -0.90 -1.72
C LEU A 19 -11.65 -2.39 -1.47
N VAL A 20 -11.54 -3.23 -2.49
CA VAL A 20 -11.70 -4.68 -2.36
C VAL A 20 -10.63 -5.26 -1.44
N ARG A 21 -9.36 -4.93 -1.67
CA ARG A 21 -8.23 -5.42 -0.85
C ARG A 21 -8.34 -4.95 0.59
N TYR A 22 -8.68 -3.69 0.82
CA TYR A 22 -8.91 -3.15 2.16
C TYR A 22 -10.08 -3.87 2.85
N GLY A 23 -11.21 -4.05 2.15
CA GLY A 23 -12.38 -4.75 2.66
C GLY A 23 -12.08 -6.19 3.08
N LEU A 24 -11.29 -6.92 2.28
CA LEU A 24 -10.82 -8.26 2.61
C LEU A 24 -9.84 -8.24 3.80
N GLY A 25 -8.90 -7.30 3.83
CA GLY A 25 -7.89 -7.16 4.89
C GLY A 25 -8.46 -6.81 6.27
N ARG A 26 -9.67 -6.22 6.33
CA ARG A 26 -10.39 -6.01 7.59
C ARG A 26 -10.82 -7.30 8.29
N ARG A 27 -10.83 -8.44 7.60
CA ARG A 27 -11.13 -9.75 8.22
C ARG A 27 -10.01 -10.23 9.15
N ALA A 28 -8.77 -9.78 8.93
CA ALA A 28 -7.69 -10.00 9.87
C ALA A 28 -7.81 -8.99 11.02
N VAL A 29 -8.39 -9.40 12.15
CA VAL A 29 -8.67 -8.51 13.29
C VAL A 29 -7.38 -8.14 14.04
N ALA A 30 -6.37 -9.01 13.99
CA ALA A 30 -5.06 -8.84 14.61
C ALA A 30 -3.94 -9.03 13.58
N PRO A 31 -2.70 -8.62 13.91
CA PRO A 31 -1.54 -8.91 13.09
C PRO A 31 -1.43 -10.40 12.77
N TRP A 32 -1.28 -10.70 11.48
CA TRP A 32 -1.13 -12.07 10.99
C TRP A 32 0.33 -12.52 11.09
N ILE A 33 1.26 -11.69 10.59
CA ILE A 33 2.70 -11.94 10.68
C ILE A 33 3.22 -11.07 11.82
N PHE A 34 2.94 -11.53 13.04
CA PHE A 34 3.02 -10.70 14.25
C PHE A 34 4.37 -9.98 14.42
N VAL A 35 5.49 -10.68 14.22
CA VAL A 35 6.83 -10.11 14.43
C VAL A 35 7.12 -9.01 13.42
N ASP A 36 6.89 -9.25 12.14
CA ASP A 36 7.16 -8.28 11.07
C ASP A 36 6.26 -7.06 11.22
N GLU A 37 4.96 -7.30 11.45
CA GLU A 37 3.99 -6.22 11.62
C GLU A 37 4.32 -5.37 12.85
N LEU A 38 4.81 -5.96 13.94
CA LEU A 38 5.24 -5.22 15.12
C LEU A 38 6.48 -4.38 14.82
N ILE A 39 7.53 -4.97 14.25
CA ILE A 39 8.80 -4.30 13.91
C ILE A 39 8.52 -3.08 13.02
N TYR A 40 7.81 -3.26 11.92
CA TYR A 40 7.56 -2.16 11.00
C TYR A 40 6.59 -1.11 11.55
N SER A 41 5.62 -1.51 12.38
CA SER A 41 4.75 -0.56 13.08
C SER A 41 5.55 0.31 14.05
N GLU A 42 6.50 -0.29 14.78
CA GLU A 42 7.32 0.41 15.75
C GLU A 42 8.27 1.40 15.08
N LEU A 43 8.92 0.99 13.99
CA LEU A 43 9.74 1.86 13.16
C LEU A 43 8.93 3.05 12.59
N ALA A 44 7.70 2.80 12.15
CA ALA A 44 6.82 3.83 11.63
C ALA A 44 6.38 4.83 12.71
N LYS A 45 6.10 4.36 13.92
CA LYS A 45 5.77 5.21 15.08
C LYS A 45 6.96 6.07 15.50
N SER A 46 8.13 5.46 15.68
CA SER A 46 9.38 6.17 15.98
C SER A 46 9.65 7.28 14.97
N PHE A 47 9.46 6.99 13.68
CA PHE A 47 9.64 7.99 12.64
C PHE A 47 8.56 9.09 12.70
N ALA A 48 7.31 8.74 12.92
CA ALA A 48 6.20 9.69 13.03
C ALA A 48 6.38 10.68 14.19
N GLU A 49 6.96 10.22 15.30
CA GLU A 49 7.22 10.99 16.52
C GLU A 49 8.50 11.83 16.43
N GLY A 50 9.62 11.21 16.07
CA GLY A 50 10.96 11.81 16.20
C GLY A 50 11.79 11.85 14.91
N GLY A 51 11.30 11.32 13.79
CA GLY A 51 12.03 11.27 12.52
C GLY A 51 13.20 10.27 12.50
N SER A 52 13.35 9.45 13.54
CA SER A 52 14.36 8.40 13.64
C SER A 52 13.71 7.02 13.56
N PHE A 53 14.49 6.01 13.19
CA PHE A 53 14.07 4.62 13.16
C PHE A 53 14.63 3.88 14.37
N ALA A 54 13.78 3.68 15.38
CA ALA A 54 14.11 2.95 16.60
C ALA A 54 13.07 1.86 16.91
N ILE A 55 13.52 0.82 17.60
CA ILE A 55 12.70 -0.24 18.17
C ILE A 55 12.98 -0.25 19.66
N ARG A 56 11.96 -0.05 20.49
CA ARG A 56 12.06 0.04 21.95
C ARG A 56 13.11 1.07 22.38
N ASP A 57 13.06 2.23 21.74
CA ASP A 57 13.99 3.34 21.90
C ASP A 57 15.45 3.06 21.49
N GLU A 58 15.75 1.87 20.95
CA GLU A 58 17.07 1.52 20.44
C GLU A 58 17.16 1.76 18.92
N PRO A 59 18.12 2.58 18.45
CA PRO A 59 18.34 2.79 17.02
C PRO A 59 18.73 1.50 16.31
N VAL A 60 18.02 1.14 15.25
CA VAL A 60 18.30 -0.11 14.49
C VAL A 60 19.21 0.07 13.28
N GLY A 61 19.67 1.31 13.02
CA GLY A 61 20.50 1.63 11.87
C GLY A 61 19.85 1.23 10.54
N TRP A 62 20.62 0.57 9.68
CA TRP A 62 20.20 0.12 8.34
C TRP A 62 19.78 -1.35 8.27
N GLY A 63 19.51 -1.98 9.42
CA GLY A 63 19.15 -3.41 9.48
C GLY A 63 17.78 -3.73 8.89
N TYR A 64 16.91 -2.73 8.73
CA TYR A 64 15.56 -2.87 8.17
C TYR A 64 15.34 -1.87 7.03
N GLY A 65 14.51 -2.26 6.05
CA GLY A 65 14.14 -1.38 4.94
C GLY A 65 13.34 -0.18 5.45
N VAL A 66 13.82 1.04 5.18
CA VAL A 66 13.22 2.29 5.70
C VAL A 66 11.98 2.74 4.92
N LEU A 67 11.84 2.32 3.66
CA LEU A 67 10.79 2.83 2.77
C LEU A 67 9.38 2.46 3.25
N TYR A 68 9.18 1.22 3.69
CA TYR A 68 7.88 0.76 4.17
C TYR A 68 7.43 1.49 5.46
N PRO A 69 8.23 1.54 6.54
CA PRO A 69 7.84 2.28 7.74
C PRO A 69 7.68 3.78 7.47
N LEU A 70 8.46 4.36 6.55
CA LEU A 70 8.25 5.74 6.10
C LEU A 70 6.86 5.92 5.45
N LEU A 71 6.46 5.03 4.55
CA LEU A 71 5.17 5.10 3.85
C LEU A 71 3.97 4.99 4.79
N ILE A 72 4.06 4.15 5.82
CA ILE A 72 2.96 3.95 6.78
C ILE A 72 3.03 4.91 7.97
N SER A 73 4.14 5.62 8.20
CA SER A 73 4.30 6.60 9.29
C SER A 73 3.19 7.66 9.37
N PRO A 74 2.59 8.16 8.27
CA PRO A 74 1.49 9.12 8.37
C PRO A 74 0.27 8.54 9.10
N ALA A 75 0.03 7.22 9.02
CA ALA A 75 -1.05 6.57 9.75
C ALA A 75 -0.85 6.69 11.28
N TYR A 76 0.37 6.49 11.76
CA TYR A 76 0.70 6.61 13.18
C TYR A 76 0.82 8.06 13.65
N ARG A 77 0.99 9.01 12.73
CA ARG A 77 0.95 10.45 13.03
C ARG A 77 -0.48 11.01 13.11
N LEU A 78 -1.41 10.45 12.34
CA LEU A 78 -2.77 10.95 12.20
C LEU A 78 -3.76 10.31 13.20
N PHE A 79 -3.46 9.11 13.70
CA PHE A 79 -4.34 8.34 14.58
C PHE A 79 -3.62 7.94 15.87
N ASP A 80 -4.17 8.36 17.01
CA ASP A 80 -3.61 8.04 18.33
C ASP A 80 -3.97 6.62 18.78
N ALA A 81 -5.16 6.13 18.40
CA ALA A 81 -5.61 4.80 18.74
C ALA A 81 -4.91 3.75 17.85
N VAL A 82 -4.26 2.77 18.48
CA VAL A 82 -3.55 1.69 17.78
C VAL A 82 -4.42 0.97 16.75
N PRO A 83 -5.70 0.62 17.03
CA PRO A 83 -6.56 -0.02 16.04
C PRO A 83 -6.82 0.85 14.80
N ASP A 84 -6.96 2.16 14.99
CA ASP A 84 -7.26 3.12 13.91
C ASP A 84 -6.01 3.36 13.05
N ALA A 85 -4.85 3.55 13.69
CA ALA A 85 -3.56 3.64 12.99
C ALA A 85 -3.28 2.37 12.18
N TYR A 86 -3.58 1.19 12.75
CA TYR A 86 -3.43 -0.09 12.06
C TYR A 86 -4.40 -0.23 10.89
N ALA A 87 -5.66 0.20 11.05
CA ALA A 87 -6.62 0.24 9.97
C ALA A 87 -6.18 1.19 8.84
N ALA A 88 -5.60 2.34 9.18
CA ALA A 88 -5.04 3.27 8.20
C ALA A 88 -3.80 2.69 7.49
N ALA A 89 -2.90 2.01 8.20
CA ALA A 89 -1.77 1.32 7.61
C ALA A 89 -2.22 0.24 6.61
N LYS A 90 -3.28 -0.52 6.91
CA LYS A 90 -3.90 -1.47 5.96
C LYS A 90 -4.44 -0.78 4.71
N ALA A 91 -5.03 0.40 4.85
CA ALA A 91 -5.50 1.17 3.70
C ALA A 91 -4.34 1.62 2.81
N ILE A 92 -3.23 2.08 3.41
CA ILE A 92 -2.00 2.41 2.69
C ILE A 92 -1.46 1.19 1.95
N ASN A 93 -1.38 0.02 2.59
CA ASN A 93 -0.94 -1.22 1.94
C ASN A 93 -1.84 -1.60 0.76
N ALA A 94 -3.16 -1.54 0.94
CA ALA A 94 -4.11 -1.84 -0.12
C ALA A 94 -3.92 -0.91 -1.33
N LEU A 95 -3.61 0.37 -1.09
CA LEU A 95 -3.31 1.35 -2.15
C LEU A 95 -1.98 1.02 -2.83
N VAL A 96 -0.90 0.82 -2.07
CA VAL A 96 0.45 0.55 -2.59
C VAL A 96 0.45 -0.67 -3.51
N ILE A 97 -0.21 -1.76 -3.09
CA ILE A 97 -0.34 -2.95 -3.94
C ILE A 97 -1.18 -2.66 -5.19
N SER A 98 -2.25 -1.88 -5.07
CA SER A 98 -3.11 -1.52 -6.20
C SER A 98 -2.40 -0.63 -7.23
N LEU A 99 -1.40 0.16 -6.82
CA LEU A 99 -0.58 0.96 -7.74
C LEU A 99 0.24 0.11 -8.72
N ALA A 100 0.38 -1.20 -8.49
CA ALA A 100 0.97 -2.13 -9.46
C ALA A 100 0.25 -2.08 -10.83
N ALA A 101 -1.06 -1.75 -10.86
CA ALA A 101 -1.80 -1.53 -12.10
C ALA A 101 -1.17 -0.44 -12.98
N LEU A 102 -0.68 0.65 -12.36
CA LEU A 102 -0.07 1.77 -13.08
C LEU A 102 1.28 1.36 -13.68
N SER A 103 2.10 0.66 -12.90
CA SER A 103 3.39 0.12 -13.35
C SER A 103 3.20 -0.87 -14.50
N ALA A 104 2.25 -1.80 -14.38
CA ALA A 104 1.92 -2.77 -15.41
C ALA A 104 1.42 -2.10 -16.70
N TYR A 105 0.50 -1.13 -16.58
CA TYR A 105 0.03 -0.37 -17.73
C TYR A 105 1.17 0.39 -18.42
N GLY A 106 1.99 1.11 -17.64
CA GLY A 106 3.10 1.91 -18.17
C GLY A 106 4.14 1.08 -18.91
N LEU A 107 4.45 -0.11 -18.41
CA LEU A 107 5.35 -1.06 -19.07
C LEU A 107 4.69 -1.65 -20.32
N ALA A 108 3.43 -2.10 -20.23
CA ALA A 108 2.69 -2.68 -21.36
C ALA A 108 2.55 -1.68 -22.52
N ARG A 109 2.34 -0.39 -22.22
CA ARG A 109 2.22 0.67 -23.25
C ARG A 109 3.46 0.86 -24.11
N ARG A 110 4.63 0.35 -23.70
CA ARG A 110 5.85 0.38 -24.52
C ARG A 110 5.80 -0.57 -25.70
N VAL A 111 4.94 -1.59 -25.65
CA VAL A 111 4.89 -2.67 -26.65
C VAL A 111 3.46 -3.00 -27.14
N LEU A 112 2.42 -2.56 -26.42
CA LEU A 112 1.01 -2.82 -26.74
C LEU A 112 0.20 -1.54 -26.91
N GLY A 113 -0.94 -1.62 -27.61
CA GLY A 113 -1.95 -0.56 -27.64
C GLY A 113 -2.67 -0.34 -26.30
N HIS A 114 -3.52 0.69 -26.23
CA HIS A 114 -4.22 1.08 -24.99
C HIS A 114 -5.09 -0.04 -24.40
N GLY A 115 -5.90 -0.71 -25.22
CA GLY A 115 -6.80 -1.78 -24.78
C GLY A 115 -6.06 -2.94 -24.11
N PRO A 116 -5.11 -3.61 -24.80
CA PRO A 116 -4.34 -4.70 -24.21
C PRO A 116 -3.49 -4.26 -22.99
N SER A 117 -3.03 -3.00 -22.95
CA SER A 117 -2.32 -2.48 -21.78
C SER A 117 -3.23 -2.34 -20.55
N LEU A 118 -4.50 -2.00 -20.74
CA LEU A 118 -5.49 -2.00 -19.64
C LEU A 118 -5.76 -3.44 -19.16
N VAL A 119 -5.80 -4.42 -20.06
CA VAL A 119 -5.92 -5.84 -19.67
C VAL A 119 -4.73 -6.26 -18.80
N ALA A 120 -3.50 -5.90 -19.19
CA ALA A 120 -2.30 -6.16 -18.38
C ALA A 120 -2.41 -5.55 -16.97
N ALA A 121 -2.92 -4.32 -16.86
CA ALA A 121 -3.14 -3.65 -15.57
C ALA A 121 -4.17 -4.39 -14.70
N VAL A 122 -5.28 -4.84 -15.30
CA VAL A 122 -6.30 -5.63 -14.60
C VAL A 122 -5.73 -6.94 -14.10
N LEU A 123 -4.99 -7.66 -14.96
CA LEU A 123 -4.35 -8.92 -14.59
C LEU A 123 -3.37 -8.73 -13.42
N ALA A 124 -2.57 -7.66 -13.45
CA ALA A 124 -1.61 -7.35 -12.39
C ALA A 124 -2.25 -7.24 -10.99
N VAL A 125 -3.45 -6.65 -10.90
CA VAL A 125 -4.15 -6.50 -9.61
C VAL A 125 -5.11 -7.64 -9.30
N ALA A 126 -5.42 -8.50 -10.27
CA ALA A 126 -6.25 -9.70 -10.09
C ALA A 126 -5.46 -10.90 -9.53
N LEU A 127 -4.12 -10.86 -9.57
CA LEU A 127 -3.30 -11.89 -8.95
C LEU A 127 -3.59 -11.98 -7.43
N PRO A 128 -3.84 -13.20 -6.91
CA PRO A 128 -3.98 -13.40 -5.48
C PRO A 128 -2.68 -12.98 -4.78
N SER A 129 -2.83 -12.34 -3.62
CA SER A 129 -1.75 -11.74 -2.84
C SER A 129 -1.86 -12.19 -1.39
#